data_AF-A0A024E9Y1-F1
#
_entry.id   AF-A0A024E9Y1-F1
#
_cell.length_a   1.000
_cell.length_b   1.000
_cell.length_c   1.000
_cell.angle_alpha   90.00
_cell.angle_beta   90.00
_cell.angle_gamma   90.00
#
_symmetry.space_group_name_H-M   'P 1'
#
loop_
_entity.id
_entity.type
_entity.pdbx_description
1 polymer ?
#
loop_
_entity_poly.entity_id
_entity_poly.type
_entity_poly.pdbx_seq_one_letter_code
_entity_poly.pdbx_strand_id
1 'polypeptide(L)'
;MFVHKTALLSAITTALLASASLQAAEPLKAVGAGEGQLDIVAWPGYIERGESDKAYDWVTGFEKETGCKVNVKTAATSDEMVSLMAKGGYDLVTASGDASLRLIVGKRVQPINTALIANWKSLDPRLKDAPWYVVNKQTYGTPYQWGPNVLMYNTNVFKTAPTSWSVVFDAQNPAGRQTGTRAACRLTTARSTSPTRRCT
;
A
#
# COMPACT_ATOMS: atom_id res chain seq x y z
N MET A 1 8.52 -13.85 76.06
CA MET A 1 9.24 -15.01 75.49
C MET A 1 8.21 -15.97 74.88
N PHE A 2 8.60 -16.70 73.83
CA PHE A 2 7.80 -17.60 72.95
C PHE A 2 7.18 -17.01 71.65
N VAL A 3 8.07 -16.58 70.74
CA VAL A 3 8.44 -17.22 69.46
C VAL A 3 7.34 -17.85 68.56
N HIS A 4 7.04 -17.11 67.47
CA HIS A 4 7.08 -17.43 66.02
C HIS A 4 6.20 -18.51 65.30
N LYS A 5 5.67 -18.02 64.16
CA LYS A 5 5.57 -18.60 62.79
C LYS A 5 4.36 -19.48 62.45
N THR A 6 3.54 -18.99 61.50
CA THR A 6 3.35 -19.63 60.18
C THR A 6 2.71 -18.66 59.19
N ALA A 7 3.16 -18.77 57.94
CA ALA A 7 2.90 -17.89 56.82
C ALA A 7 1.77 -18.43 55.91
N LEU A 8 1.47 -17.64 54.86
CA LEU A 8 0.71 -17.95 53.65
C LEU A 8 -0.82 -17.74 53.69
N LEU A 9 -1.25 -16.59 53.16
CA LEU A 9 -2.44 -16.45 52.30
C LEU A 9 -2.12 -15.33 51.30
N SER A 10 -1.64 -15.68 50.11
CA SER A 10 -2.43 -15.96 48.91
C SER A 10 -2.61 -14.68 48.07
N ALA A 11 -1.90 -14.67 46.94
CA ALA A 11 -1.82 -13.59 45.98
C ALA A 11 -3.16 -13.39 45.25
N ILE A 12 -3.77 -12.22 45.40
CA ILE A 12 -4.86 -11.74 44.53
C ILE A 12 -4.63 -10.24 44.29
N THR A 13 -3.83 -9.92 43.27
CA THR A 13 -3.99 -8.66 42.54
C THR A 13 -3.99 -9.02 41.06
N THR A 14 -5.21 -9.23 40.61
CA THR A 14 -5.67 -9.56 39.28
C THR A 14 -4.92 -8.76 38.21
N ALA A 15 -4.20 -9.47 37.36
CA ALA A 15 -3.67 -8.92 36.12
C ALA A 15 -4.84 -8.37 35.29
N LEU A 16 -4.87 -7.05 35.09
CA LEU A 16 -5.62 -6.44 33.99
C LEU A 16 -4.97 -6.94 32.69
N LEU A 17 -5.42 -8.09 32.21
CA LEU A 17 -5.30 -8.44 30.79
C LEU A 17 -6.19 -7.44 30.04
N ALA A 18 -5.60 -6.30 29.69
CA ALA A 18 -6.15 -5.38 28.72
C ALA A 18 -6.36 -6.17 27.43
N SER A 19 -7.60 -6.59 27.23
CA SER A 19 -8.09 -7.07 25.95
C SER A 19 -8.07 -5.86 25.03
N ALA A 20 -6.91 -5.59 24.42
CA ALA A 20 -6.82 -4.67 23.30
C ALA A 20 -7.54 -5.34 22.13
N SER A 21 -8.86 -5.23 22.12
CA SER A 21 -9.66 -5.51 20.94
C SER A 21 -9.07 -4.64 19.82
N LEU A 22 -8.58 -5.28 18.76
CA LEU A 22 -8.24 -4.66 17.49
C LEU A 22 -9.55 -4.08 16.89
N GLN A 23 -10.00 -2.96 17.47
CA GLN A 23 -11.02 -2.11 16.89
C GLN A 23 -10.40 -1.51 15.64
N ALA A 24 -11.07 -1.69 14.50
CA ALA A 24 -10.68 -1.01 13.27
C ALA A 24 -10.62 0.50 13.57
N ALA A 25 -9.47 1.12 13.33
CA ALA A 25 -9.28 2.54 13.60
C ALA A 25 -10.31 3.35 12.80
N GLU A 26 -11.10 4.19 13.47
CA GLU A 26 -12.02 5.08 12.78
C GLU A 26 -11.25 6.08 11.90
N PRO A 27 -11.83 6.53 10.77
CA PRO A 27 -11.22 7.56 9.94
C PRO A 27 -10.94 8.83 10.73
N LEU A 28 -9.82 9.49 10.42
CA LEU A 28 -9.46 10.77 11.02
C LEU A 28 -10.53 11.84 10.74
N LYS A 29 -10.83 12.67 11.74
CA LYS A 29 -11.80 13.79 11.60
C LYS A 29 -11.14 15.10 11.20
N ALA A 30 -9.84 15.25 11.44
CA ALA A 30 -9.05 16.43 11.08
C ALA A 30 -7.60 16.03 10.76
N VAL A 31 -6.92 16.86 9.97
CA VAL A 31 -5.47 16.75 9.74
C VAL A 31 -4.76 17.36 10.96
N GLY A 32 -4.01 16.53 11.69
CA GLY A 32 -3.17 16.98 12.82
C GLY A 32 -1.77 17.37 12.36
N ALA A 33 -0.89 17.71 13.31
CA ALA A 33 0.51 18.01 13.00
C ALA A 33 1.20 16.85 12.26
N GLY A 34 2.07 17.22 11.31
CA GLY A 34 2.93 16.29 10.59
C GLY A 34 4.00 15.69 11.51
N GLU A 35 4.37 14.45 11.23
CA GLU A 35 5.37 13.66 11.95
C GLU A 35 6.71 13.61 11.19
N GLY A 36 6.88 14.46 10.16
CA GLY A 36 8.15 14.79 9.52
C GLY A 36 8.69 13.77 8.53
N GLN A 37 8.05 12.62 8.36
CA GLN A 37 8.46 11.62 7.37
C GLN A 37 7.30 10.71 6.94
N LEU A 38 7.48 10.07 5.80
CA LEU A 38 6.52 9.16 5.18
C LEU A 38 7.25 7.99 4.53
N ASP A 39 6.96 6.76 4.98
CA ASP A 39 7.50 5.53 4.40
C ASP A 39 6.46 4.88 3.49
N ILE A 40 6.77 4.78 2.20
CA ILE A 40 5.83 4.33 1.16
C ILE A 40 6.35 3.03 0.53
N VAL A 41 5.49 2.00 0.47
CA VAL A 41 5.72 0.85 -0.42
C VAL A 41 5.13 1.16 -1.79
N ALA A 42 5.95 1.13 -2.84
CA ALA A 42 5.53 1.51 -4.19
C ALA A 42 6.04 0.57 -5.28
N TRP A 43 5.40 0.60 -6.45
CA TRP A 43 5.94 -0.03 -7.66
C TRP A 43 7.18 0.73 -8.16
N PRO A 44 8.06 0.09 -8.95
CA PRO A 44 9.13 0.79 -9.63
C PRO A 44 8.57 1.90 -10.52
N GLY A 45 9.18 3.09 -10.50
CA GLY A 45 8.76 4.22 -11.34
C GLY A 45 7.60 5.05 -10.80
N TYR A 46 7.00 4.67 -9.66
CA TYR A 46 5.77 5.31 -9.18
C TYR A 46 6.00 6.55 -8.31
N ILE A 47 7.16 6.65 -7.68
CA ILE A 47 7.51 7.74 -6.77
C ILE A 47 8.88 8.26 -7.17
N GLU A 48 8.91 9.26 -8.06
CA GLU A 48 10.14 9.80 -8.63
C GLU A 48 10.52 11.13 -7.98
N ARG A 49 11.83 11.31 -7.81
CA ARG A 49 12.47 12.47 -7.18
C ARG A 49 13.56 13.10 -8.06
N GLY A 50 13.45 12.92 -9.38
CA GLY A 50 14.43 13.44 -10.33
C GLY A 50 15.79 12.73 -10.37
N GLU A 51 15.95 11.60 -9.65
CA GLU A 51 17.19 10.81 -9.62
C GLU A 51 17.43 10.04 -10.93
N SER A 52 16.38 9.41 -11.46
CA SER A 52 16.44 8.67 -12.73
C SER A 52 16.47 9.61 -13.94
N ASP A 53 15.59 10.62 -13.94
CA ASP A 53 15.49 11.68 -14.94
C ASP A 53 14.97 12.94 -14.25
N LYS A 54 15.72 14.05 -14.37
CA LYS A 54 15.40 15.33 -13.74
C LYS A 54 14.07 15.93 -14.22
N ALA A 55 13.57 15.52 -15.39
CA ALA A 55 12.28 15.96 -15.89
C ALA A 55 11.08 15.35 -15.12
N TYR A 56 11.32 14.30 -14.32
CA TYR A 56 10.28 13.59 -13.58
C TYR A 56 10.55 13.66 -12.07
N ASP A 57 9.95 14.65 -11.42
CA ASP A 57 10.09 14.88 -9.99
C ASP A 57 8.77 15.39 -9.39
N TRP A 58 8.12 14.55 -8.58
CA TRP A 58 6.92 14.91 -7.82
C TRP A 58 7.11 14.71 -6.32
N VAL A 59 8.33 14.45 -5.86
CA VAL A 59 8.66 14.27 -4.44
C VAL A 59 9.35 15.52 -3.89
N THR A 60 10.31 16.10 -4.58
CA THR A 60 11.11 17.22 -4.05
C THR A 60 10.24 18.43 -3.71
N GLY A 61 9.27 18.74 -4.57
CA GLY A 61 8.29 19.82 -4.31
C GLY A 61 7.48 19.55 -3.04
N PHE A 62 6.99 18.32 -2.87
CA PHE A 62 6.26 17.90 -1.69
C PHE A 62 7.10 17.98 -0.40
N GLU A 63 8.34 17.49 -0.43
CA GLU A 63 9.23 17.56 0.75
C GLU A 63 9.54 19.01 1.12
N LYS A 64 9.73 19.89 0.13
CA LYS A 64 9.99 21.32 0.33
C LYS A 64 8.78 22.05 0.93
N GLU A 65 7.58 21.76 0.46
CA GLU A 65 6.35 22.42 0.91
C GLU A 65 5.93 21.97 2.31
N THR A 66 6.10 20.68 2.61
CA THR A 66 5.58 20.07 3.85
C THR A 66 6.64 19.89 4.92
N GLY A 67 7.93 19.95 4.57
CA GLY A 67 9.03 19.54 5.44
C GLY A 67 9.06 18.03 5.74
N CYS A 68 8.23 17.23 5.06
CA CYS A 68 8.07 15.81 5.31
C CYS A 68 8.98 15.00 4.39
N LYS A 69 9.90 14.23 4.97
CA LYS A 69 10.81 13.38 4.20
C LYS A 69 10.10 12.13 3.68
N VAL A 70 10.17 11.87 2.38
CA VAL A 70 9.64 10.67 1.75
C VAL A 70 10.73 9.62 1.65
N ASN A 71 10.43 8.40 2.09
CA ASN A 71 11.25 7.21 1.85
C ASN A 71 10.43 6.19 1.06
N VAL A 72 11.04 5.56 0.06
CA VAL A 72 10.35 4.62 -0.82
C VAL A 72 10.97 3.24 -0.69
N LYS A 73 10.13 2.25 -0.40
CA LYS A 73 10.45 0.83 -0.55
C LYS A 73 9.80 0.32 -1.82
N THR A 74 10.62 0.07 -2.84
CA THR A 74 10.14 -0.56 -4.07
C THR A 74 9.81 -2.03 -3.85
N ALA A 75 8.68 -2.48 -4.37
CA ALA A 75 8.26 -3.87 -4.43
C ALA A 75 7.75 -4.21 -5.84
N ALA A 76 8.12 -5.38 -6.36
CA ALA A 76 7.84 -5.76 -7.75
C ALA A 76 6.64 -6.70 -7.90
N THR A 77 6.02 -7.10 -6.79
CA THR A 77 4.83 -7.96 -6.79
C THR A 77 3.85 -7.54 -5.71
N SER A 78 2.56 -7.77 -5.96
CA SER A 78 1.49 -7.57 -4.98
C SER A 78 1.70 -8.42 -3.71
N ASP A 79 2.25 -9.63 -3.83
CA ASP A 79 2.54 -10.50 -2.68
C ASP A 79 3.64 -9.93 -1.78
N GLU A 80 4.69 -9.37 -2.38
CA GLU A 80 5.73 -8.66 -1.64
C GLU A 80 5.14 -7.46 -0.89
N MET A 81 4.29 -6.67 -1.55
CA MET A 81 3.60 -5.53 -0.91
C MET A 81 2.74 -5.97 0.28
N VAL A 82 1.97 -7.04 0.14
CA VAL A 82 1.16 -7.60 1.24
C VAL A 82 2.06 -8.06 2.39
N SER A 83 3.18 -8.73 2.10
CA SER A 83 4.13 -9.18 3.12
C SER A 83 4.76 -8.00 3.88
N LEU A 84 5.18 -6.95 3.17
CA LEU A 84 5.75 -5.74 3.77
C LEU A 84 4.74 -5.04 4.69
N MET A 85 3.52 -4.85 4.23
CA MET A 85 2.46 -4.24 5.04
C MET A 85 2.04 -5.10 6.23
N ALA A 86 2.13 -6.43 6.12
CA ALA A 86 1.87 -7.32 7.23
C ALA A 86 2.95 -7.25 8.33
N LYS A 87 4.21 -6.97 7.97
CA LYS A 87 5.31 -6.71 8.91
C LYS A 87 5.16 -5.35 9.60
N GLY A 88 4.51 -4.39 8.94
CA GLY A 88 4.34 -3.03 9.43
C GLY A 88 5.58 -2.16 9.19
N GLY A 89 5.56 -0.92 9.70
CA GLY A 89 6.64 0.06 9.52
C GLY A 89 6.55 0.92 8.26
N TYR A 90 5.48 0.76 7.48
CA TYR A 90 5.16 1.59 6.33
C TYR A 90 3.85 2.36 6.59
N ASP A 91 3.79 3.58 6.07
CA ASP A 91 2.65 4.48 6.21
C ASP A 91 1.66 4.31 5.06
N LEU A 92 2.18 4.15 3.85
CA LEU A 92 1.38 4.00 2.62
C LEU A 92 1.85 2.80 1.79
N VAL A 93 0.91 2.24 1.02
CA VAL A 93 1.20 1.27 -0.02
C VAL A 93 0.40 1.60 -1.28
N THR A 94 1.03 1.57 -2.43
CA THR A 94 0.35 1.71 -3.72
C THR A 94 -0.12 0.32 -4.19
N ALA A 95 -1.19 -0.18 -3.57
CA ALA A 95 -1.65 -1.56 -3.72
C ALA A 95 -2.47 -1.77 -4.99
N SER A 96 -2.18 -2.83 -5.73
CA SER A 96 -3.00 -3.29 -6.86
C SER A 96 -4.34 -3.90 -6.41
N GLY A 97 -5.28 -4.08 -7.33
CA GLY A 97 -6.59 -4.68 -7.05
C GLY A 97 -6.52 -6.07 -6.40
N ASP A 98 -5.48 -6.85 -6.73
CA ASP A 98 -5.19 -8.17 -6.18
C ASP A 98 -4.53 -8.14 -4.78
N ALA A 99 -4.06 -6.99 -4.31
CA ALA A 99 -3.53 -6.78 -2.95
C ALA A 99 -4.51 -6.03 -2.04
N SER A 100 -5.19 -5.01 -2.57
CA SER A 100 -6.03 -4.07 -1.80
C SER A 100 -7.05 -4.77 -0.89
N LEU A 101 -7.86 -5.68 -1.42
CA LEU A 101 -8.84 -6.42 -0.60
C LEU A 101 -8.19 -7.34 0.44
N ARG A 102 -7.04 -7.95 0.13
CA ARG A 102 -6.28 -8.77 1.10
C ARG A 102 -5.78 -7.92 2.26
N LEU A 103 -5.32 -6.70 1.98
CA LEU A 103 -4.89 -5.75 3.00
C LEU A 103 -6.06 -5.29 3.88
N ILE A 104 -7.23 -5.04 3.28
CA ILE A 104 -8.44 -4.62 4.01
C ILE A 104 -8.92 -5.76 4.92
N VAL A 105 -9.11 -6.97 4.39
CA VAL A 105 -9.54 -8.15 5.16
C VAL A 105 -8.52 -8.51 6.23
N GLY A 106 -7.23 -8.41 5.91
CA GLY A 106 -6.13 -8.64 6.84
C GLY A 106 -5.94 -7.53 7.89
N LYS A 107 -6.80 -6.50 7.89
CA LYS A 107 -6.73 -5.33 8.78
C LYS A 107 -5.35 -4.68 8.80
N ARG A 108 -4.70 -4.60 7.63
CA ARG A 108 -3.38 -3.97 7.44
C ARG A 108 -3.47 -2.52 6.97
N VAL A 109 -4.66 -2.12 6.51
CA VAL A 109 -4.96 -0.75 6.11
C VAL A 109 -6.20 -0.24 6.83
N GLN A 110 -6.23 1.05 7.10
CA GLN A 110 -7.33 1.72 7.79
C GLN A 110 -8.22 2.48 6.80
N PRO A 111 -9.51 2.67 7.12
CA PRO A 111 -10.35 3.55 6.34
C PRO A 111 -9.86 5.00 6.42
N ILE A 112 -10.10 5.75 5.35
CA ILE A 112 -9.74 7.17 5.19
C ILE A 112 -10.99 8.04 5.18
N ASN A 113 -10.83 9.28 5.64
CA ASN A 113 -11.85 10.31 5.52
C ASN A 113 -11.60 11.12 4.25
N THR A 114 -12.41 10.88 3.22
CA THR A 114 -12.27 11.53 1.91
C THR A 114 -12.51 13.03 1.95
N ALA A 115 -13.23 13.55 2.97
CA ALA A 115 -13.43 14.98 3.17
C ALA A 115 -12.14 15.72 3.55
N LEU A 116 -11.12 15.02 4.05
CA LEU A 116 -9.79 15.60 4.33
C LEU A 116 -8.87 15.64 3.10
N ILE A 117 -9.32 15.13 1.95
CA ILE A 117 -8.56 15.09 0.71
C ILE A 117 -9.19 16.10 -0.26
N ALA A 118 -8.66 17.33 -0.30
CA ALA A 118 -9.23 18.43 -1.08
C ALA A 118 -9.46 18.09 -2.57
N ASN A 119 -8.57 17.28 -3.13
CA ASN A 119 -8.61 16.84 -4.53
C ASN A 119 -9.48 15.60 -4.77
N TRP A 120 -10.19 15.07 -3.76
CA TRP A 120 -11.06 13.89 -3.96
C TRP A 120 -12.12 14.12 -5.05
N LYS A 121 -12.63 15.36 -5.14
CA LYS A 121 -13.62 15.75 -6.15
C LYS A 121 -13.13 15.58 -7.59
N SER A 122 -11.82 15.70 -7.84
CA SER A 122 -11.23 15.62 -9.19
C SER A 122 -10.97 14.18 -9.66
N LEU A 123 -11.23 13.17 -8.83
CA LEU A 123 -11.10 11.77 -9.25
C LEU A 123 -12.05 11.46 -10.41
N ASP A 124 -11.57 10.66 -11.36
CA ASP A 124 -12.38 10.13 -12.46
C ASP A 124 -13.57 9.35 -11.88
N PRO A 125 -14.82 9.65 -12.29
CA PRO A 125 -16.01 8.95 -11.81
C PRO A 125 -15.95 7.43 -11.94
N ARG A 126 -15.22 6.89 -12.93
CA ARG A 126 -15.05 5.45 -13.14
C ARG A 126 -14.21 4.76 -12.07
N LEU A 127 -13.41 5.54 -11.34
CA LEU A 127 -12.53 5.07 -10.28
C LEU A 127 -13.06 5.37 -8.89
N LYS A 128 -14.08 6.24 -8.76
CA LYS A 128 -14.75 6.52 -7.50
C LYS A 128 -15.55 5.30 -7.05
N ASP A 129 -15.63 5.11 -5.73
CA ASP A 129 -16.45 4.11 -5.04
C ASP A 129 -16.25 2.67 -5.51
N ALA A 130 -15.06 2.37 -6.01
CA ALA A 130 -14.81 1.09 -6.64
C ALA A 130 -14.67 -0.06 -5.63
N PRO A 131 -15.14 -1.27 -5.96
CA PRO A 131 -15.23 -2.37 -5.01
C PRO A 131 -13.88 -2.93 -4.55
N TRP A 132 -12.78 -2.58 -5.22
CA TRP A 132 -11.43 -3.01 -4.81
C TRP A 132 -10.86 -2.18 -3.66
N TYR A 133 -11.44 -1.03 -3.31
CA TYR A 133 -10.99 -0.23 -2.16
C TYR A 133 -12.11 0.37 -1.30
N VAL A 134 -13.37 0.17 -1.70
CA VAL A 134 -14.55 0.49 -0.89
C VAL A 134 -15.20 -0.80 -0.41
N VAL A 135 -15.22 -1.00 0.91
CA VAL A 135 -15.78 -2.19 1.56
C VAL A 135 -16.66 -1.73 2.71
N ASN A 136 -17.88 -2.27 2.82
CA ASN A 136 -18.83 -1.91 3.88
C ASN A 136 -19.09 -0.39 4.00
N LYS A 137 -19.19 0.30 2.85
CA LYS A 137 -19.36 1.77 2.75
C LYS A 137 -18.18 2.58 3.33
N GLN A 138 -17.06 1.94 3.60
CA GLN A 138 -15.82 2.59 4.02
C GLN A 138 -14.81 2.60 2.89
N THR A 139 -14.14 3.73 2.72
CA THR A 139 -13.10 3.95 1.72
C THR A 139 -11.73 3.72 2.33
N TYR A 140 -10.90 2.86 1.75
CA TYR A 140 -9.60 2.45 2.33
C TYR A 140 -8.36 3.03 1.63
N GLY A 141 -8.56 3.86 0.60
CA GLY A 141 -7.45 4.49 -0.09
C GLY A 141 -7.87 5.44 -1.19
N THR A 142 -6.87 6.08 -1.80
CA THR A 142 -7.03 7.04 -2.89
C THR A 142 -6.57 6.41 -4.19
N PRO A 143 -7.38 6.42 -5.27
CA PRO A 143 -6.93 5.99 -6.59
C PRO A 143 -5.69 6.78 -7.03
N TYR A 144 -4.66 6.08 -7.51
CA TYR A 144 -3.40 6.71 -7.93
C TYR A 144 -3.19 6.61 -9.44
N GLN A 145 -3.06 5.39 -9.96
CA GLN A 145 -2.84 5.12 -11.37
C GLN A 145 -3.55 3.82 -11.78
N TRP A 146 -3.81 3.68 -13.08
CA TRP A 146 -4.30 2.46 -13.68
C TRP A 146 -3.66 2.26 -15.04
N GLY A 147 -3.50 1.01 -15.47
CA GLY A 147 -2.91 0.69 -16.76
C GLY A 147 -3.09 -0.79 -17.10
N PRO A 148 -3.02 -1.14 -18.39
CA PRO A 148 -3.09 -2.53 -18.84
C PRO A 148 -1.74 -3.24 -18.67
N ASN A 149 -1.79 -4.57 -18.60
CA ASN A 149 -0.62 -5.39 -18.92
C ASN A 149 -0.57 -5.60 -20.43
N VAL A 150 0.55 -5.23 -21.04
CA VAL A 150 0.70 -5.22 -22.49
C VAL A 150 1.62 -6.35 -22.95
N LEU A 151 1.40 -6.79 -24.18
CA LEU A 151 2.32 -7.67 -24.87
C LEU A 151 3.48 -6.83 -25.43
N MET A 152 4.60 -6.80 -24.71
CA MET A 152 5.82 -6.16 -25.19
C MET A 152 6.58 -7.12 -26.11
N TYR A 153 7.01 -6.65 -27.27
CA TYR A 153 7.70 -7.46 -28.28
C TYR A 153 8.88 -6.70 -28.91
N ASN A 154 9.86 -7.45 -29.43
CA ASN A 154 10.99 -6.88 -30.15
C ASN A 154 10.66 -6.76 -31.65
N THR A 155 10.63 -5.54 -32.17
CA THR A 155 10.31 -5.23 -33.58
C THR A 155 11.37 -5.74 -34.56
N ASN A 156 12.58 -6.05 -34.10
CA ASN A 156 13.58 -6.71 -34.94
C ASN A 156 13.22 -8.17 -35.22
N VAL A 157 12.52 -8.83 -34.29
CA VAL A 157 12.08 -10.23 -34.38
C VAL A 157 10.68 -10.33 -34.99
N PHE A 158 9.73 -9.55 -34.48
CA PHE A 158 8.36 -9.48 -34.99
C PHE A 158 8.24 -8.29 -35.94
N LYS A 159 8.40 -8.54 -37.25
CA LYS A 159 8.23 -7.49 -38.27
C LYS A 159 6.79 -7.00 -38.39
N THR A 160 5.82 -7.86 -38.06
CA THR A 160 4.41 -7.51 -37.90
C THR A 160 4.05 -7.63 -36.42
N ALA A 161 3.34 -6.62 -35.90
CA ALA A 161 2.92 -6.62 -34.50
C ALA A 161 2.05 -7.84 -34.19
N PRO A 162 2.36 -8.63 -33.15
CA PRO A 162 1.51 -9.73 -32.74
C PRO A 162 0.17 -9.21 -32.22
N THR A 163 -0.92 -9.81 -32.66
CA THR A 163 -2.30 -9.43 -32.31
C THR A 163 -2.95 -10.37 -31.30
N SER A 164 -2.22 -11.40 -30.83
CA SER A 164 -2.71 -12.44 -29.93
C SER A 164 -1.67 -12.81 -28.88
N TRP A 165 -2.13 -13.15 -27.67
CA TRP A 165 -1.30 -13.69 -26.59
C TRP A 165 -0.77 -15.12 -26.87
N SER A 166 -1.26 -15.79 -27.91
CA SER A 166 -0.78 -17.12 -28.30
C SER A 166 0.73 -17.16 -28.55
N VAL A 167 1.35 -16.05 -28.94
CA VAL A 167 2.80 -15.96 -29.11
C VAL A 167 3.61 -16.19 -27.82
N VAL A 168 2.96 -16.10 -26.65
CA VAL A 168 3.57 -16.37 -25.33
C VAL A 168 3.19 -17.75 -24.78
N PHE A 169 1.97 -18.22 -25.08
CA PHE A 169 1.42 -19.42 -24.45
C PHE A 169 1.52 -20.69 -25.29
N ASP A 170 1.48 -20.56 -26.62
CA ASP A 170 1.60 -21.72 -27.48
C ASP A 170 3.06 -22.14 -27.55
N ALA A 171 3.30 -23.45 -27.61
CA ALA A 171 4.64 -24.00 -27.71
C ALA A 171 5.32 -23.49 -28.98
N GLN A 172 6.22 -22.51 -28.81
CA GLN A 172 7.12 -22.04 -29.85
C GLN A 172 8.28 -23.05 -29.97
N ASN A 173 8.69 -23.39 -31.19
CA ASN A 173 9.84 -24.26 -31.40
C ASN A 173 11.08 -23.64 -30.68
N PRO A 174 11.90 -24.37 -29.89
CA PRO A 174 12.67 -23.83 -28.74
C PRO A 174 13.84 -22.86 -29.02
N ALA A 175 13.91 -22.21 -30.17
CA ALA A 175 14.98 -21.26 -30.50
C ALA A 175 14.73 -19.81 -30.00
N GLY A 176 13.52 -19.49 -29.52
CA GLY A 176 13.14 -18.14 -29.08
C GLY A 176 12.94 -18.05 -27.57
N ARG A 177 13.84 -17.35 -26.88
CA ARG A 177 13.74 -17.05 -25.44
C ARG A 177 12.39 -16.41 -25.08
N GLN A 178 11.71 -16.98 -24.08
CA GLN A 178 10.50 -16.42 -23.51
C GLN A 178 10.82 -15.19 -22.66
N THR A 179 10.17 -14.06 -22.93
CA THR A 179 10.15 -12.88 -22.06
C THR A 179 8.70 -12.48 -21.81
N GLY A 180 8.06 -13.16 -20.85
CA GLY A 180 6.71 -12.82 -20.40
C GLY A 180 6.76 -12.31 -18.97
N THR A 181 6.77 -10.99 -18.78
CA THR A 181 6.60 -10.39 -17.45
C THR A 181 5.10 -10.23 -17.19
N ARG A 182 4.58 -10.86 -16.13
CA ARG A 182 3.27 -10.53 -15.57
C ARG A 182 3.41 -9.32 -14.67
N ALA A 183 2.48 -8.38 -14.75
CA ALA A 183 2.15 -7.49 -13.64
C ALA A 183 0.61 -7.40 -13.51
N ALA A 184 0.08 -6.70 -12.52
CA ALA A 184 -1.36 -6.67 -12.20
C ALA A 184 -1.89 -5.22 -12.15
N CYS A 185 -3.19 -5.08 -12.32
CA CYS A 185 -3.93 -3.86 -12.65
C CYS A 185 -4.55 -3.17 -11.41
N ARG A 186 -4.78 -1.85 -11.56
CA ARG A 186 -5.51 -0.88 -10.70
C ARG A 186 -4.89 -0.60 -9.35
N LEU A 187 -4.34 0.60 -9.18
CA LEU A 187 -3.59 0.99 -8.01
C LEU A 187 -4.32 1.98 -7.11
N THR A 188 -4.44 1.61 -5.84
CA THR A 188 -4.97 2.47 -4.78
C THR A 188 -3.89 2.67 -3.73
N THR A 189 -3.60 3.93 -3.40
CA THR A 189 -2.75 4.26 -2.26
C THR A 189 -3.55 4.06 -0.99
N ALA A 190 -3.20 3.05 -0.19
CA ALA A 190 -3.88 2.71 1.05
C ALA A 190 -3.02 3.07 2.26
N ARG A 191 -3.67 3.53 3.34
CA ARG A 191 -3.01 3.94 4.59
C ARG A 191 -2.90 2.77 5.56
N SER A 192 -1.71 2.53 6.10
CA SER A 192 -1.43 1.46 7.07
C SER A 192 -2.20 1.63 8.38
N THR A 193 -2.42 0.53 9.11
CA THR A 193 -3.00 0.52 10.47
C THR A 193 -1.96 0.65 11.58
N SER A 194 -0.66 0.56 11.28
CA SER A 194 0.41 0.79 12.27
C SER A 194 0.41 2.24 12.76
N PRO A 195 1.15 2.61 13.82
CA PRO A 195 1.36 4.02 14.18
C PRO A 195 1.97 4.77 13.00
N THR A 196 1.11 5.34 12.17
CA THR A 196 1.48 5.91 10.88
C THR A 196 1.86 7.36 11.06
N ARG A 197 3.01 7.71 10.49
CA ARG A 197 3.46 9.08 10.37
C ARG A 197 2.61 9.84 9.37
N ARG A 198 2.50 11.14 9.59
CA ARG A 198 1.66 12.04 8.79
C ARG A 198 2.54 13.13 8.18
N CYS A 199 2.18 13.56 6.99
CA CYS A 199 2.60 14.86 6.47
C CYS A 199 1.35 15.75 6.48
N THR A 200 1.54 17.05 6.71
CA THR A 200 0.49 18.08 6.61
C THR A 200 0.58 18.77 5.27
#